data_AF-A0A356X5R6-F1
#
_entry.id   AF-A0A356X5R6-F1
#
_cell.length_a   1.000
_cell.length_b   1.000
_cell.length_c   1.000
_cell.angle_alpha   90.00
_cell.angle_beta   90.00
_cell.angle_gamma   90.00
#
_symmetry.space_group_name_H-M   'P 1'
#
loop_
_entity.id
_entity.type
_entity.pdbx_description
1 polymer ?
#
loop_
_entity_poly.entity_id
_entity_poly.type
_entity_poly.pdbx_seq_one_letter_code
_entity_poly.pdbx_strand_id
1 'polypeptide(L)'
;MSNILKEADQIINERSEEKERQYGPFSEGMKRAAMIASGMTGRTWSAHDMYIAMIALKFSRQSYNFKEDNLLDAAAYIGAWQNFIDEERPAHEGPDSHDDISISNNKTLLTEDNNEVSPEALLKTFIAMEGKK
;
A
#
# COMPACT_ATOMS: atom_id res chain seq x y z
N MET A 1 20.77 -22.32 -12.55
CA MET A 1 19.77 -21.97 -11.53
C MET A 1 19.36 -20.53 -11.78
N SER A 2 18.06 -20.28 -11.92
CA SER A 2 17.56 -18.90 -11.88
C SER A 2 17.64 -18.41 -10.42
N ASN A 3 17.64 -17.09 -10.22
CA ASN A 3 17.53 -16.54 -8.86
C ASN A 3 16.10 -16.06 -8.65
N ILE A 4 15.69 -15.89 -7.38
CA ILE A 4 14.33 -15.50 -7.02
C ILE A 4 13.87 -14.18 -7.66
N LEU A 5 14.79 -13.27 -7.99
CA LEU A 5 14.43 -12.00 -8.62
C LEU A 5 14.02 -12.19 -10.07
N LYS A 6 14.72 -13.05 -10.80
CA LYS A 6 14.35 -13.44 -12.17
C LYS A 6 13.04 -14.23 -12.20
N GLU A 7 12.84 -15.12 -11.23
CA GLU A 7 11.58 -15.86 -11.13
C GLU A 7 10.40 -14.94 -10.77
N ALA A 8 10.60 -13.99 -9.86
CA ALA A 8 9.60 -12.97 -9.56
C ALA A 8 9.23 -12.14 -10.80
N ASP A 9 10.23 -11.72 -11.59
CA ASP A 9 10.01 -11.01 -12.85
C ASP A 9 9.19 -11.83 -13.85
N GLN A 10 9.45 -13.14 -13.95
CA GLN A 10 8.67 -14.05 -14.80
C GLN A 10 7.20 -14.14 -14.36
N ILE A 11 6.95 -14.19 -13.06
CA ILE A 11 5.59 -14.28 -12.50
C ILE A 11 4.83 -12.97 -12.77
N ILE A 12 5.47 -11.82 -12.54
CA ILE A 12 4.80 -10.52 -12.56
C ILE A 12 4.73 -9.89 -13.96
N ASN A 13 5.86 -9.86 -14.67
CA ASN A 13 6.00 -9.11 -15.93
C ASN A 13 5.81 -10.01 -17.14
N GLU A 14 6.35 -11.23 -17.11
CA GLU A 14 6.15 -12.19 -18.20
C GLU A 14 4.84 -12.98 -18.08
N ARG A 15 4.13 -12.80 -16.95
CA ARG A 15 2.82 -13.41 -16.63
C ARG A 15 2.81 -14.92 -16.87
N SER A 16 3.93 -15.59 -16.61
CA SER A 16 4.12 -17.01 -16.89
C SER A 16 3.09 -17.91 -16.19
N GLU A 17 2.58 -17.49 -15.02
CA GLU A 17 1.60 -18.24 -14.23
C GLU A 17 0.15 -17.71 -14.33
N GLU A 18 -0.07 -16.47 -14.78
CA GLU A 18 -1.40 -15.81 -14.77
C GLU A 18 -2.37 -16.49 -15.76
N LYS A 19 -1.84 -16.98 -16.89
CA LYS A 19 -2.59 -17.76 -17.90
C LYS A 19 -3.08 -19.11 -17.38
N GLU A 20 -2.29 -19.77 -16.53
CA GLU A 20 -2.63 -21.09 -16.01
C GLU A 20 -3.57 -21.01 -14.80
N ARG A 21 -3.45 -19.95 -13.98
CA ARG A 21 -4.22 -19.82 -12.73
C ARG A 21 -5.53 -19.05 -12.84
N GLN A 22 -5.91 -18.58 -14.03
CA GLN A 22 -7.17 -17.85 -14.30
C GLN A 22 -7.38 -16.64 -13.39
N TYR A 23 -6.30 -16.04 -12.89
CA TYR A 23 -6.38 -14.82 -12.11
C TYR A 23 -6.60 -13.62 -13.04
N GLY A 24 -7.45 -12.68 -12.61
CA GLY A 24 -7.52 -11.36 -13.24
C GLY A 24 -6.25 -10.56 -12.96
N PRO A 25 -6.08 -9.36 -13.59
CA PRO A 25 -4.89 -8.55 -13.43
C PRO A 25 -4.54 -8.32 -11.96
N PHE A 26 -3.26 -8.47 -11.62
CA PHE A 26 -2.77 -8.39 -10.24
C PHE A 26 -3.20 -7.10 -9.51
N SER A 27 -3.09 -5.95 -10.18
CA SER A 27 -3.49 -4.65 -9.64
C SER A 27 -5.00 -4.57 -9.34
N GLU A 28 -5.84 -5.12 -10.22
CA GLU A 28 -7.28 -5.25 -9.96
C GLU A 28 -7.57 -6.18 -8.78
N GLY A 29 -6.83 -7.29 -8.68
CA GLY A 29 -6.93 -8.24 -7.58
C GLY A 29 -6.71 -7.55 -6.23
N MET A 30 -5.66 -6.73 -6.12
CA MET A 30 -5.37 -5.98 -4.91
C MET A 30 -6.43 -4.92 -4.59
N LYS A 31 -6.93 -4.18 -5.59
CA LYS A 31 -8.05 -3.23 -5.39
C LYS A 31 -9.32 -3.93 -4.88
N ARG A 32 -9.67 -5.08 -5.45
CA ARG A 32 -10.84 -5.88 -5.01
C ARG A 32 -10.66 -6.43 -3.61
N ALA A 33 -9.48 -6.97 -3.29
CA ALA A 33 -9.18 -7.47 -1.96
C ALA A 33 -9.28 -6.36 -0.90
N ALA A 34 -8.75 -5.17 -1.20
CA ALA A 34 -8.84 -4.00 -0.32
C ALA A 34 -10.30 -3.59 -0.06
N MET A 35 -11.15 -3.59 -1.10
CA MET A 35 -12.58 -3.31 -0.96
C MET A 35 -13.28 -4.33 -0.05
N ILE A 36 -12.99 -5.61 -0.24
CA ILE A 36 -13.57 -6.69 0.57
C ILE A 36 -13.09 -6.57 2.02
N ALA A 37 -11.78 -6.39 2.26
CA ALA A 37 -11.21 -6.19 3.58
C ALA A 37 -11.83 -4.96 4.28
N SER A 38 -12.09 -3.90 3.51
CA SER A 38 -12.75 -2.71 4.03
C SER A 38 -14.17 -3.02 4.51
N GLY A 39 -14.96 -3.70 3.69
CA GLY A 39 -16.31 -4.12 4.05
C GLY A 39 -16.35 -5.07 5.25
N MET A 40 -15.38 -5.98 5.37
CA MET A 40 -15.30 -6.94 6.47
C MET A 40 -14.90 -6.31 7.80
N THR A 41 -14.03 -5.30 7.77
CA THR A 41 -13.43 -4.73 8.99
C THR A 41 -14.04 -3.40 9.43
N GLY A 42 -14.82 -2.75 8.56
CA GLY A 42 -15.32 -1.39 8.78
C GLY A 42 -14.22 -0.31 8.75
N ARG A 43 -12.99 -0.66 8.37
CA ARG A 43 -11.86 0.26 8.19
C ARG A 43 -11.56 0.42 6.72
N THR A 44 -11.07 1.58 6.30
CA THR A 44 -10.66 1.77 4.91
C THR A 44 -9.33 1.06 4.66
N TRP A 45 -9.29 0.22 3.63
CA TRP A 45 -8.07 -0.39 3.09
C TRP A 45 -7.89 0.07 1.65
N SER A 46 -6.64 0.38 1.30
CA SER A 46 -6.19 0.67 -0.06
C SER A 46 -5.52 -0.56 -0.69
N ALA A 47 -5.26 -0.51 -2.00
CA ALA A 47 -4.46 -1.55 -2.65
C ALA A 47 -3.03 -1.60 -2.11
N HIS A 48 -2.43 -0.46 -1.71
CA HIS A 48 -1.13 -0.40 -1.06
C HIS A 48 -1.11 -1.20 0.25
N ASP A 49 -2.15 -1.06 1.08
CA ASP A 49 -2.27 -1.82 2.34
C ASP A 49 -2.30 -3.33 2.09
N MET A 50 -2.92 -3.76 0.98
CA MET A 50 -2.94 -5.17 0.60
C MET A 50 -1.56 -5.67 0.19
N TYR A 51 -0.80 -4.91 -0.61
CA TYR A 51 0.59 -5.27 -0.94
C TYR A 51 1.45 -5.40 0.33
N ILE A 52 1.37 -4.42 1.24
CA ILE A 52 2.08 -4.43 2.52
C ILE A 52 1.70 -5.66 3.35
N ALA A 53 0.41 -5.95 3.49
CA ALA A 53 -0.07 -7.09 4.26
C ALA A 53 0.43 -8.43 3.69
N MET A 54 0.45 -8.57 2.36
CA MET A 54 0.93 -9.79 1.70
C MET A 54 2.44 -9.98 1.87
N ILE A 55 3.23 -8.91 1.74
CA ILE A 55 4.68 -8.95 2.01
C ILE A 55 4.94 -9.33 3.48
N ALA A 56 4.26 -8.67 4.41
CA ALA A 56 4.38 -8.96 5.84
C ALA A 56 4.03 -10.41 6.16
N LEU A 57 3.00 -10.97 5.52
CA LEU A 57 2.61 -12.37 5.66
C LEU A 57 3.74 -13.32 5.21
N LYS A 58 4.42 -13.02 4.11
CA LYS A 58 5.53 -13.86 3.62
C LYS A 58 6.75 -13.80 4.54
N PHE A 59 7.09 -12.62 5.06
CA PHE A 59 8.16 -12.51 6.08
C PHE A 59 7.78 -13.16 7.41
N SER A 60 6.52 -13.08 7.82
CA SER A 60 6.02 -13.81 8.98
C SER A 60 6.23 -15.32 8.79
N ARG A 61 5.86 -15.89 7.64
CA ARG A 61 6.10 -17.31 7.32
C ARG A 61 7.58 -17.67 7.30
N GLN A 62 8.42 -16.77 6.77
CA GLN A 62 9.86 -16.96 6.73
C GLN A 62 10.48 -17.06 8.12
N SER A 63 9.97 -16.32 9.11
CA SER A 63 10.49 -16.39 10.48
C SER A 63 10.26 -17.74 11.16
N TYR A 64 9.27 -18.52 10.72
CA TYR A 64 9.00 -19.87 11.23
C TYR A 64 9.69 -20.96 10.40
N ASN A 65 9.68 -20.82 9.07
CA ASN A 65 10.24 -21.79 8.15
C ASN A 65 10.98 -21.09 7.02
N PHE A 66 12.30 -21.22 6.99
CA PHE A 66 13.14 -20.65 5.94
C PHE A 66 12.95 -21.43 4.64
N LYS A 67 12.06 -20.93 3.77
CA LYS A 67 11.76 -21.50 2.45
C LYS A 67 12.00 -20.46 1.37
N GLU A 68 12.58 -20.88 0.26
CA GLU A 68 12.85 -20.01 -0.89
C GLU A 68 11.57 -19.35 -1.43
N ASP A 69 10.49 -20.11 -1.51
CA ASP A 69 9.16 -19.67 -1.95
C ASP A 69 8.64 -18.44 -1.18
N ASN A 70 8.90 -18.33 0.13
CA ASN A 70 8.47 -17.16 0.91
C ASN A 70 9.17 -15.89 0.43
N LEU A 71 10.47 -15.98 0.13
CA LEU A 71 11.26 -14.84 -0.32
C LEU A 71 10.96 -14.52 -1.79
N LEU A 72 10.72 -15.54 -2.61
CA LEU A 72 10.24 -15.38 -3.99
C LEU A 72 8.89 -14.66 -4.02
N ASP A 73 7.91 -15.12 -3.25
CA ASP A 73 6.59 -14.48 -3.15
C ASP A 73 6.70 -13.03 -2.69
N ALA A 74 7.54 -12.76 -1.67
CA ALA A 74 7.76 -11.40 -1.19
C ALA A 74 8.35 -10.50 -2.29
N ALA A 75 9.35 -11.00 -3.02
CA ALA A 75 9.94 -10.29 -4.15
C ALA A 75 8.91 -10.04 -5.28
N ALA A 76 8.08 -11.03 -5.58
CA ALA A 76 7.00 -10.89 -6.56
C ALA A 76 5.97 -9.84 -6.13
N TYR A 77 5.53 -9.83 -4.87
CA TYR A 77 4.63 -8.79 -4.38
C TYR A 77 5.25 -7.39 -4.43
N ILE A 78 6.55 -7.25 -4.12
CA ILE A 78 7.25 -5.97 -4.22
C ILE A 78 7.30 -5.49 -5.68
N GLY A 79 7.65 -6.36 -6.63
CA GLY A 79 7.68 -6.02 -8.05
C GLY A 79 6.29 -5.64 -8.58
N ALA A 80 5.26 -6.40 -8.24
CA ALA A 80 3.89 -6.09 -8.59
C ALA A 80 3.41 -4.76 -7.99
N TRP A 81 3.87 -4.43 -6.77
CA TRP A 81 3.55 -3.17 -6.13
C TRP A 81 4.20 -1.97 -6.85
N GLN A 82 5.44 -2.12 -7.32
CA GLN A 82 6.09 -1.10 -8.14
C GLN A 82 5.31 -0.85 -9.44
N ASN A 83 4.91 -1.92 -10.15
CA ASN A 83 4.08 -1.79 -11.36
C ASN A 83 2.77 -1.05 -11.06
N PHE A 84 2.14 -1.34 -9.93
CA PHE A 84 0.92 -0.66 -9.49
C PHE A 84 1.14 0.85 -9.27
N ILE A 85 2.24 1.22 -8.60
CA ILE A 85 2.61 2.62 -8.38
C ILE A 85 2.82 3.33 -9.71
N ASP A 86 3.52 2.68 -10.64
CA ASP A 86 3.79 3.25 -11.97
C ASP A 86 2.53 3.37 -12.83
N GLU A 87 1.57 2.44 -12.69
CA GLU A 87 0.24 2.53 -13.31
C GLU A 87 -0.59 3.71 -12.77
N GLU A 88 -0.47 4.04 -11.48
CA GLU A 88 -1.22 5.14 -10.85
C GLU A 88 -0.51 6.50 -10.96
N ARG A 89 0.78 6.53 -11.31
CA ARG A 89 1.57 7.75 -11.47
C ARG A 89 1.09 8.56 -12.69
N PRO A 90 0.83 9.88 -12.57
CA PRO A 90 0.53 10.71 -13.72
C PRO A 90 1.75 10.82 -14.66
N ALA A 91 1.51 10.79 -15.98
CA ALA A 91 2.53 10.66 -17.05
C ALA A 91 3.64 11.73 -17.11
N HIS A 92 3.64 12.73 -16.22
CA HIS A 92 4.61 13.82 -16.17
C HIS A 92 5.57 13.76 -14.97
N GLU A 93 5.38 12.81 -14.05
CA GLU A 93 6.30 12.59 -12.95
C GLU A 93 7.35 11.57 -13.38
N GLY A 94 8.61 11.99 -13.46
CA GLY A 94 9.74 11.10 -13.76
C GLY A 94 9.92 10.02 -12.69
N PRO A 95 10.82 9.04 -12.91
CA PRO A 95 11.12 8.04 -11.87
C PRO A 95 11.58 8.76 -10.60
N ASP A 96 11.10 8.29 -9.44
CA ASP A 96 11.50 8.84 -8.14
C ASP A 96 13.02 8.79 -8.04
N SER A 97 13.67 9.94 -7.91
CA SER A 97 15.09 9.94 -7.57
C SER A 97 15.23 9.45 -6.13
N HIS A 98 16.38 8.84 -5.79
CA HIS A 98 16.61 8.36 -4.42
C HIS A 98 16.44 9.48 -3.37
N ASP A 99 16.58 10.74 -3.79
CA ASP A 99 16.42 11.95 -2.99
C ASP A 99 14.95 12.32 -2.74
N ASP A 100 14.03 12.01 -3.66
CA ASP A 100 12.60 12.34 -3.55
C ASP A 100 11.87 11.54 -2.46
N ILE A 101 12.34 10.31 -2.20
CA ILE A 101 11.80 9.40 -1.16
C ILE A 101 12.02 9.95 0.27
N SER A 102 13.01 10.82 0.47
CA SER A 102 13.29 11.42 1.78
C SER A 102 12.31 12.53 2.16
N ILE A 103 11.67 13.16 1.18
CA ILE A 103 10.82 14.35 1.37
C ILE A 103 9.35 13.96 1.60
N SER A 104 8.86 12.92 0.91
CA SER A 104 7.47 12.45 1.06
C SER A 104 7.21 11.83 2.44
N ASN A 105 8.16 11.06 2.97
CA ASN A 105 8.07 10.45 4.30
C ASN A 105 7.94 11.49 5.42
N ASN A 106 8.56 12.67 5.29
CA ASN A 106 8.41 13.75 6.26
C ASN A 106 7.07 14.49 6.13
N LYS A 107 6.39 14.45 4.99
CA LYS A 107 5.11 15.16 4.81
C LYS A 107 3.95 14.38 5.42
N THR A 108 3.94 13.05 5.30
CA THR A 108 2.86 12.21 5.85
C THR A 108 2.99 12.02 7.38
N LEU A 109 4.21 11.97 7.91
CA LEU A 109 4.48 11.87 9.36
C LEU A 109 4.20 13.17 10.14
N LEU A 110 4.10 14.33 9.49
CA LEU A 110 3.82 15.62 10.14
C LEU A 110 2.35 16.07 10.02
N THR A 111 1.51 15.32 9.31
CA THR A 111 0.06 15.63 9.20
C THR A 111 -0.82 14.86 10.18
N GLU A 112 -0.29 13.82 10.82
CA GLU A 112 -0.96 13.07 11.89
C GLU A 112 -0.34 13.41 13.24
N ASP A 113 -0.57 14.64 13.72
CA ASP A 113 -0.70 15.01 15.14
C ASP A 113 -0.42 16.52 15.28
N ASN A 114 -1.51 17.30 15.37
CA ASN A 114 -1.67 18.51 16.17
C ASN A 114 -2.96 19.21 15.75
N ASN A 115 -4.09 18.52 15.91
CA ASN A 115 -5.40 19.18 15.92
C ASN A 115 -5.80 19.45 17.38
N GLU A 116 -4.93 20.15 18.13
CA GLU A 116 -5.36 20.80 19.35
C GLU A 116 -6.21 22.01 18.95
N VAL A 117 -7.52 21.82 19.00
CA VAL A 117 -8.47 22.92 18.82
C VAL A 117 -8.24 23.90 19.98
N SER A 118 -7.72 25.08 19.65
CA SER A 118 -7.44 26.15 20.62
C SER A 118 -8.67 26.40 21.52
N PRO A 119 -8.49 26.54 22.84
CA PRO A 119 -9.56 26.86 23.78
C PRO A 119 -10.39 28.09 23.38
N GLU A 120 -9.79 29.05 22.67
CA GLU A 120 -10.50 30.22 22.16
C GLU A 120 -11.50 29.88 21.04
N ALA A 121 -11.22 28.87 20.22
CA ALA A 121 -12.12 28.41 19.16
C ALA A 121 -13.35 27.71 19.75
N LEU A 122 -13.16 26.93 20.82
CA LEU A 122 -14.26 26.32 21.57
C LEU A 122 -15.13 27.37 22.27
N LEU A 123 -14.52 28.39 22.88
CA LEU A 123 -15.25 29.48 23.53
C LEU A 123 -16.07 30.32 22.54
N LYS A 124 -15.50 30.64 21.37
CA LYS A 124 -16.24 31.35 20.29
C LYS A 124 -17.43 30.54 19.78
N THR A 125 -17.28 29.22 19.66
CA THR A 125 -18.35 28.34 19.22
C THR A 125 -19.47 28.27 20.27
N PHE A 126 -19.11 28.19 21.56
CA PHE A 126 -20.07 28.15 22.66
C PHE A 126 -20.87 29.46 22.78
N ILE A 127 -20.20 30.62 22.69
CA ILE A 127 -20.86 31.94 22.71
C ILE A 127 -21.80 32.11 21.50
N ALA A 128 -21.40 31.62 20.32
CA ALA A 128 -22.24 31.68 19.12
C ALA A 128 -23.51 30.80 19.23
N MET A 129 -23.48 29.74 20.04
CA MET A 129 -24.62 28.87 20.31
C MET A 129 -25.57 29.45 21.37
N GLU A 130 -25.07 30.17 22.37
CA GLU A 130 -25.91 30.79 23.40
C GLU A 130 -26.56 32.12 22.96
N GLY A 131 -25.99 32.82 21.96
CA GLY A 131 -26.53 34.06 21.39
C GLY A 131 -27.73 33.91 20.46
N LYS A 132 -28.26 32.69 20.28
CA LYS A 132 -29.51 32.40 19.54
C LYS A 132 -30.59 31.87 20.48
N LYS A 133 -31.05 32.72 21.41
CA LYS A 133 -32.35 32.58 22.08
C LYS A 133 -33.08 33.92 22.04
#